data_AF-A0A068WQS6-F1
#
_entry.id   AF-A0A068WQS6-F1
#
_cell.length_a   1.000
_cell.length_b   1.000
_cell.length_c   1.000
_cell.angle_alpha   90.00
_cell.angle_beta   90.00
_cell.angle_gamma   90.00
#
_symmetry.space_group_name_H-M   'P 1'
#
loop_
_entity.id
_entity.type
_entity.pdbx_description
1 polymer ?
#
loop_
_entity_poly.entity_id
_entity_poly.type
_entity_poly.pdbx_seq_one_letter_code
_entity_poly.pdbx_strand_id
1 'polypeptide(L)'
;MSDVVVTERMESAESWGSVPRLPHRLAHLYATWLVSHPVINGLLTVTFLIAPAVVAICFSELPSFDDPAKEFITIGTPMAARLYQLKALQQNTLSLPTKEYGHSRVARSDKMADKVKFCFELPDQGSNELWSRFESMSKVVVSLYAVEERMNTTFLTAPGAVKSLCRLQTRFEGLPGYRQLCSKASLTDVNSACCPIWSLANFIASIVNKTSCHQITEGDVKRVKNLYETCKKPFLSGELKRACWDATAPSRWLCPDVPPQCFAHPHLLLLLAIAAPPPYHHHYLNGAGGWNVTLLVLPVWKRVGLKLWHLASLDRPQTLTDLTRNLTPPLTIEAIELGLYGELAGRYVAWDSVWLALGAACLALLLLLLTHGSVAVVGATFLALGWSLILAYGLYARFLQLPTFPLLNMMALVLLLGLGADDILLFYQVD
;
A
#
# COMPACT_ATOMS: atom_id res chain seq x y z
N MET A 1 48.86 70.15 21.01
CA MET A 1 49.82 69.93 22.11
C MET A 1 49.10 69.09 23.15
N SER A 2 49.29 67.80 23.31
CA SER A 2 50.18 66.83 22.65
C SER A 2 49.60 65.45 22.98
N ASP A 3 49.86 64.48 22.10
CA ASP A 3 49.68 63.05 22.31
C ASP A 3 50.33 62.55 23.60
N VAL A 4 49.73 61.54 24.22
CA VAL A 4 50.42 60.56 25.09
C VAL A 4 49.71 59.22 24.87
N VAL A 5 50.11 58.43 23.87
CA VAL A 5 51.19 57.44 23.91
C VAL A 5 50.97 56.37 25.00
N VAL A 6 50.54 55.21 24.49
CA VAL A 6 50.53 53.90 25.12
C VAL A 6 51.94 53.54 25.60
N THR A 7 52.07 53.14 26.86
CA THR A 7 53.26 52.45 27.37
C THR A 7 52.87 51.06 27.88
N GLU A 8 53.52 50.06 27.27
CA GLU A 8 53.54 48.67 27.67
C GLU A 8 53.89 48.49 29.16
N ARG A 9 53.22 47.55 29.81
CA ARG A 9 53.78 46.85 30.97
C ARG A 9 53.64 45.35 30.74
N MET A 10 54.79 44.71 30.54
CA MET A 10 55.01 43.26 30.65
C MET A 10 54.45 42.75 31.97
N GLU A 11 53.52 41.80 31.92
CA GLU A 11 53.26 40.88 33.02
C GLU A 11 53.59 39.45 32.59
N SER A 12 54.69 38.99 33.18
CA SER A 12 55.00 37.63 33.63
C SER A 12 54.45 36.44 32.85
N ALA A 13 55.41 35.70 32.27
CA ALA A 13 55.29 34.32 31.85
C ALA A 13 54.73 33.42 32.96
N GLU A 14 53.48 32.99 32.80
CA GLU A 14 52.97 31.79 33.45
C GLU A 14 53.16 30.59 32.52
N SER A 15 53.96 29.66 33.01
CA SER A 15 54.25 28.37 32.40
C SER A 15 53.00 27.51 32.30
N TRP A 16 52.35 27.51 31.14
CA TRP A 16 51.43 26.43 30.78
C TRP A 16 52.18 25.38 29.97
N GLY A 17 52.26 24.21 30.59
CA GLY A 17 52.95 23.03 30.10
C GLY A 17 52.57 22.67 28.67
N SER A 18 53.59 22.24 27.95
CA SER A 18 53.58 21.46 26.72
C SER A 18 52.24 20.76 26.40
N VAL A 19 51.41 21.42 25.61
CA VAL A 19 50.44 20.78 24.73
C VAL A 19 51.25 19.97 23.69
N PRO A 20 50.90 18.71 23.37
CA PRO A 20 51.81 17.81 22.65
C PRO A 20 52.08 18.36 21.24
N ARG A 21 53.37 18.55 20.91
CA ARG A 21 53.86 18.94 19.56
C ARG A 21 53.80 17.80 18.52
N LEU A 22 53.17 16.67 18.86
CA LEU A 22 53.07 15.49 18.02
C LEU A 22 52.14 15.63 16.78
N PRO A 23 50.95 16.29 16.86
CA PRO A 23 50.03 16.36 15.73
C PRO A 23 50.56 17.29 14.62
N HIS A 24 51.31 18.34 14.96
CA HIS A 24 51.89 19.25 13.96
C HIS A 24 52.99 18.63 13.10
N ARG A 25 53.86 17.78 13.68
CA ARG A 25 54.89 17.08 12.90
C ARG A 25 54.28 16.06 11.94
N LEU A 26 53.26 15.31 12.38
CA LEU A 26 52.57 14.34 11.55
C LEU A 26 51.75 15.01 10.43
N ALA A 27 51.05 16.10 10.73
CA ALA A 27 50.33 16.89 9.72
C ALA A 27 51.30 17.49 8.69
N HIS A 28 52.45 18.01 9.14
CA HIS A 28 53.47 18.52 8.24
C HIS A 28 54.05 17.40 7.36
N LEU A 29 54.40 16.25 7.94
CA LEU A 29 54.89 15.09 7.17
C LEU A 29 53.86 14.62 6.13
N TYR A 30 52.58 14.56 6.50
CA TYR A 30 51.49 14.22 5.60
C TYR A 30 51.37 15.23 4.44
N ALA A 31 51.37 16.53 4.72
CA ALA A 31 51.32 17.58 3.69
C ALA A 31 52.56 17.52 2.76
N THR A 32 53.75 17.31 3.34
CA THR A 32 54.99 17.20 2.56
C THR A 32 54.96 15.96 1.65
N TRP A 33 54.41 14.86 2.14
CA TRP A 33 54.26 13.61 1.38
C TRP A 33 53.23 13.75 0.24
N LEU A 34 52.11 14.44 0.50
CA LEU A 34 51.06 14.69 -0.49
C LEU A 34 51.61 15.43 -1.72
N VAL A 35 52.45 16.45 -1.49
CA VAL A 35 53.06 17.28 -2.54
C VAL A 35 54.24 16.58 -3.22
N SER A 36 55.05 15.83 -2.48
CA SER A 36 56.27 15.21 -3.03
C SER A 36 56.01 13.97 -3.88
N HIS A 37 54.90 13.25 -3.70
CA HIS A 37 54.63 11.98 -4.39
C HIS A 37 53.23 11.90 -5.03
N PRO A 38 52.85 12.81 -5.94
CA PRO A 38 51.49 12.88 -6.49
C PRO A 38 51.08 11.63 -7.29
N VAL A 39 52.02 11.01 -8.03
CA VAL A 39 51.74 9.81 -8.86
C VAL A 39 51.43 8.59 -7.99
N ILE A 40 52.20 8.39 -6.92
CA ILE A 40 52.00 7.27 -5.98
C ILE A 40 50.65 7.42 -5.29
N ASN A 41 50.32 8.65 -4.89
CA ASN A 41 49.06 8.96 -4.22
C ASN A 41 47.87 8.71 -5.16
N GLY A 42 47.97 9.15 -6.41
CA GLY A 42 46.96 8.86 -7.42
C GLY A 42 46.75 7.37 -7.67
N LEU A 43 47.82 6.58 -7.70
CA LEU A 43 47.73 5.13 -7.93
C LEU A 43 47.10 4.41 -6.73
N LEU A 44 47.47 4.82 -5.50
CA LEU A 44 46.85 4.33 -4.26
C LEU A 44 45.36 4.69 -4.18
N THR A 45 44.99 5.93 -4.48
CA THR A 45 43.59 6.35 -4.46
C THR A 45 42.78 5.62 -5.51
N VAL A 46 43.24 5.52 -6.76
CA VAL A 46 42.54 4.77 -7.81
C VAL A 46 42.37 3.29 -7.43
N THR A 47 43.40 2.66 -6.87
CA THR A 47 43.30 1.26 -6.41
C THR A 47 42.26 1.13 -5.30
N PHE A 48 42.26 2.05 -4.34
CA PHE A 48 41.25 2.13 -3.29
C PHE A 48 39.86 2.44 -3.83
N LEU A 49 39.74 3.22 -4.92
CA LEU A 49 38.49 3.54 -5.62
C LEU A 49 37.98 2.41 -6.54
N ILE A 50 38.78 1.39 -6.86
CA ILE A 50 38.30 0.32 -7.75
C ILE A 50 37.99 -0.92 -6.93
N ALA A 51 38.88 -1.31 -6.03
CA ALA A 51 38.78 -2.58 -5.32
C ALA A 51 37.44 -2.77 -4.57
N PRO A 52 37.00 -1.86 -3.69
CA PRO A 52 35.77 -2.08 -2.92
C PRO A 52 34.50 -1.74 -3.72
N ALA A 53 34.57 -0.96 -4.81
CA ALA A 53 33.43 -0.85 -5.73
C ALA A 53 33.18 -2.15 -6.48
N VAL A 54 34.24 -2.80 -6.99
CA VAL A 54 34.14 -4.12 -7.61
C VAL A 54 33.57 -5.12 -6.60
N VAL A 55 34.06 -5.10 -5.36
CA VAL A 55 33.53 -5.99 -4.31
C VAL A 55 32.06 -5.69 -4.02
N ALA A 56 31.68 -4.43 -3.84
CA ALA A 56 30.30 -4.05 -3.56
C ALA A 56 29.35 -4.45 -4.70
N ILE A 57 29.71 -4.19 -5.95
CA ILE A 57 28.84 -4.45 -7.11
C ILE A 57 28.76 -5.95 -7.43
N CYS A 58 29.86 -6.69 -7.37
CA CYS A 58 29.86 -8.10 -7.75
C CYS A 58 29.28 -9.03 -6.68
N PHE A 59 29.36 -8.64 -5.40
CA PHE A 59 28.98 -9.52 -4.30
C PHE A 59 27.75 -9.04 -3.49
N SER A 60 27.21 -7.86 -3.78
CA SER A 60 25.99 -7.37 -3.11
C SER A 60 24.80 -7.46 -4.05
N GLU A 61 23.70 -8.04 -3.58
CA GLU A 61 22.44 -8.06 -4.32
C GLU A 61 21.76 -6.69 -4.25
N LEU A 62 21.27 -6.19 -5.39
CA LEU A 62 20.56 -4.92 -5.46
C LEU A 62 19.36 -4.89 -4.49
N PRO A 63 19.12 -3.77 -3.78
CA PRO A 63 18.05 -3.68 -2.81
C PRO A 63 16.67 -3.74 -3.48
N SER A 64 15.79 -4.59 -2.97
CA SER A 64 14.39 -4.69 -3.37
C SER A 64 13.48 -3.91 -2.42
N PHE A 65 12.58 -3.05 -2.93
CA PHE A 65 11.65 -2.23 -2.15
C PHE A 65 10.19 -2.72 -2.23
N ASP A 66 9.97 -4.01 -2.47
CA ASP A 66 8.65 -4.59 -2.73
C ASP A 66 7.74 -4.67 -1.51
N ASP A 67 8.26 -4.42 -0.30
CA ASP A 67 7.45 -4.34 0.92
C ASP A 67 8.05 -3.31 1.90
N PRO A 68 7.52 -2.07 1.93
CA PRO A 68 8.00 -1.04 2.86
C PRO A 68 7.68 -1.37 4.33
N ALA A 69 6.73 -2.29 4.58
CA ALA A 69 6.36 -2.67 5.93
C ALA A 69 7.30 -3.74 6.54
N LYS A 70 8.17 -4.35 5.71
CA LYS A 70 9.19 -5.33 6.15
C LYS A 70 10.13 -4.75 7.21
N GLU A 71 10.22 -3.42 7.28
CA GLU A 71 11.08 -2.66 8.18
C GLU A 71 10.51 -2.51 9.61
N PHE A 72 9.20 -2.64 9.81
CA PHE A 72 8.55 -2.37 11.10
C PHE A 72 8.43 -3.62 11.98
N ILE A 73 9.50 -4.40 12.10
CA ILE A 73 9.51 -5.61 12.92
C ILE A 73 10.40 -5.41 14.15
N THR A 74 9.85 -5.67 15.33
CA THR A 74 10.55 -5.54 16.61
C THR A 74 11.45 -6.76 16.89
N ILE A 75 12.63 -6.79 16.27
CA ILE A 75 13.61 -7.87 16.42
C ILE A 75 14.04 -8.01 17.89
N GLY A 76 14.15 -9.24 18.37
CA GLY A 76 14.68 -9.55 19.70
C GLY A 76 13.71 -9.36 20.87
N THR A 77 12.46 -8.96 20.62
CA THR A 77 11.44 -8.85 21.69
C THR A 77 10.73 -10.17 21.96
N PRO A 78 10.28 -10.44 23.21
CA PRO A 78 9.51 -11.64 23.52
C PRO A 78 8.17 -11.69 22.76
N MET A 79 7.59 -10.53 22.45
CA MET A 79 6.38 -10.43 21.64
C MET A 79 6.62 -10.84 20.19
N ALA A 80 7.74 -10.43 19.59
CA ALA A 80 8.10 -10.86 18.24
C ALA A 80 8.33 -12.37 18.17
N ALA A 81 8.99 -12.98 19.17
CA ALA A 81 9.16 -14.43 19.24
C ALA A 81 7.80 -15.16 19.25
N ARG A 82 6.85 -14.71 20.08
CA ARG A 82 5.47 -15.24 20.11
C ARG A 82 4.74 -15.07 18.79
N LEU A 83 4.88 -13.91 18.14
CA LEU A 83 4.29 -13.64 16.83
C LEU A 83 4.88 -14.54 15.74
N TYR A 84 6.20 -14.74 15.73
CA TYR A 84 6.86 -15.64 14.78
C TYR A 84 6.42 -17.08 14.98
N GLN A 85 6.31 -17.53 16.23
CA GLN A 85 5.81 -18.85 16.55
C GLN A 85 4.36 -19.03 16.08
N LEU A 86 3.50 -18.02 16.28
CA LEU A 86 2.13 -18.03 15.78
C LEU A 86 2.07 -18.07 14.25
N LYS A 87 2.87 -17.24 13.56
CA LYS A 87 2.95 -17.24 12.08
C LYS A 87 3.44 -18.58 11.55
N ALA A 88 4.48 -19.16 12.16
CA ALA A 88 4.99 -20.48 11.80
C ALA A 88 3.94 -21.56 12.05
N LEU A 89 3.18 -21.47 13.15
CA LEU A 89 2.07 -22.38 13.42
C LEU A 89 0.99 -22.25 12.35
N GLN A 90 0.55 -21.03 12.03
CA GLN A 90 -0.44 -20.77 10.97
C GLN A 90 0.00 -21.35 9.62
N GLN A 91 1.25 -21.08 9.21
CA GLN A 91 1.82 -21.61 7.97
C GLN A 91 1.84 -23.14 7.94
N ASN A 92 2.20 -23.80 9.06
CA ASN A 92 2.21 -25.25 9.15
C ASN A 92 0.81 -25.87 9.30
N THR A 93 -0.17 -25.13 9.83
CA THR A 93 -1.57 -25.59 9.96
C THR A 93 -2.39 -25.41 8.68
N LEU A 94 -1.96 -24.57 7.73
CA LEU A 94 -2.64 -24.28 6.46
C LEU A 94 -2.60 -25.44 5.44
N SER A 95 -2.25 -26.65 5.86
CA SER A 95 -2.26 -27.85 5.00
C SER A 95 -2.78 -29.12 5.69
N LEU A 96 -3.80 -28.99 6.54
CA LEU A 96 -4.68 -30.12 6.82
C LEU A 96 -5.95 -29.94 5.98
N PRO A 97 -6.11 -30.66 4.86
CA PRO A 97 -7.45 -30.87 4.34
C PRO A 97 -8.20 -31.55 5.49
N THR A 98 -9.18 -30.86 6.07
CA THR A 98 -10.18 -31.54 6.90
C THR A 98 -10.68 -32.68 6.04
N LYS A 99 -10.41 -33.92 6.46
CA LYS A 99 -11.04 -35.11 5.89
C LYS A 99 -12.55 -34.92 6.05
N GLU A 100 -13.18 -34.28 5.08
CA GLU A 100 -14.59 -34.44 4.86
C GLU A 100 -14.76 -35.89 4.43
N TYR A 101 -15.41 -36.69 5.28
CA TYR A 101 -16.00 -37.93 4.82
C TYR A 101 -16.86 -37.58 3.62
N GLY A 102 -16.45 -38.06 2.45
CA GLY A 102 -17.15 -37.87 1.19
C GLY A 102 -18.57 -38.39 1.31
N HIS A 103 -19.50 -37.50 1.62
CA HIS A 103 -20.80 -37.54 0.98
C HIS A 103 -20.68 -36.64 -0.22
N SER A 104 -20.28 -37.24 -1.34
CA SER A 104 -20.54 -36.72 -2.67
C SER A 104 -22.03 -36.39 -2.73
N ARG A 105 -22.37 -35.13 -2.42
CA ARG A 105 -23.65 -34.58 -2.79
C ARG A 105 -23.59 -34.47 -4.30
N VAL A 106 -24.08 -35.51 -4.97
CA VAL A 106 -24.62 -35.37 -6.32
C VAL A 106 -25.64 -34.25 -6.18
N ALA A 107 -25.26 -33.06 -6.65
CA ALA A 107 -26.18 -31.95 -6.77
C ALA A 107 -27.30 -32.47 -7.67
N ARG A 108 -28.44 -32.81 -7.06
CA ARG A 108 -29.66 -33.07 -7.79
C ARG A 108 -29.84 -31.86 -8.69
N SER A 109 -29.86 -32.09 -10.00
CA SER A 109 -30.12 -31.08 -11.00
C SER A 109 -31.52 -30.54 -10.76
N ASP A 110 -31.64 -29.61 -9.81
CA ASP A 110 -32.79 -28.74 -9.72
C ASP A 110 -32.74 -27.89 -10.99
N LYS A 111 -33.81 -28.02 -11.78
CA LYS A 111 -33.99 -27.34 -13.06
C LYS A 111 -33.56 -25.88 -12.92
N MET A 112 -32.53 -25.56 -13.68
CA MET A 112 -31.85 -24.28 -13.83
C MET A 112 -32.83 -23.10 -13.78
N ALA A 113 -32.98 -22.48 -12.61
CA ALA A 113 -33.66 -21.20 -12.47
C ALA A 113 -32.61 -20.09 -12.56
N ASP A 114 -32.81 -19.20 -13.51
CA ASP A 114 -32.03 -18.03 -13.84
C ASP A 114 -31.86 -17.12 -12.59
N LYS A 115 -30.79 -17.32 -11.81
CA LYS A 115 -30.49 -16.55 -10.59
C LYS A 115 -29.06 -16.06 -10.63
N VAL A 116 -28.79 -14.89 -10.03
CA VAL A 116 -27.41 -14.40 -9.81
C VAL A 116 -26.67 -15.42 -8.95
N LYS A 117 -25.75 -16.16 -9.56
CA LYS A 117 -24.91 -17.14 -8.88
C LYS A 117 -23.55 -16.53 -8.59
N PHE A 118 -23.22 -16.39 -7.31
CA PHE A 118 -21.92 -15.86 -6.92
C PHE A 118 -20.88 -16.97 -6.84
N CYS A 119 -19.62 -16.63 -7.08
CA CYS A 119 -18.59 -17.65 -7.15
C CYS A 119 -18.19 -18.28 -5.81
N PHE A 120 -18.65 -17.73 -4.68
CA PHE A 120 -18.55 -18.40 -3.39
C PHE A 120 -19.56 -19.55 -3.25
N GLU A 121 -20.53 -19.69 -4.15
CA GLU A 121 -21.53 -20.76 -4.14
C GLU A 121 -21.14 -21.94 -5.04
N LEU A 122 -20.01 -21.86 -5.74
CA LEU A 122 -19.55 -22.90 -6.66
C LEU A 122 -18.80 -24.00 -5.88
N PRO A 123 -19.25 -25.27 -5.97
CA PRO A 123 -18.65 -26.38 -5.22
C PRO A 123 -17.20 -26.67 -5.65
N ASP A 124 -16.89 -26.45 -6.94
CA ASP A 124 -15.57 -26.72 -7.51
C ASP A 124 -14.49 -25.74 -7.05
N GLN A 125 -14.86 -24.65 -6.36
CA GLN A 125 -13.95 -23.61 -5.91
C GLN A 125 -13.57 -23.72 -4.42
N GLY A 126 -13.94 -24.83 -3.77
CA GLY A 126 -13.19 -25.41 -2.65
C GLY A 126 -12.79 -24.47 -1.50
N SER A 127 -13.68 -23.60 -1.02
CA SER A 127 -13.39 -22.87 0.22
C SER A 127 -14.63 -22.78 1.09
N ASN A 128 -14.63 -23.53 2.19
CA ASN A 128 -15.59 -23.44 3.29
C ASN A 128 -15.49 -22.07 4.04
N GLU A 129 -14.65 -21.14 3.57
CA GLU A 129 -14.38 -19.85 4.21
C GLU A 129 -14.76 -18.67 3.30
N LEU A 130 -16.05 -18.36 3.26
CA LEU A 130 -16.59 -17.14 2.62
C LEU A 130 -15.81 -15.87 2.97
N TRP A 131 -15.42 -15.71 4.25
CA TRP A 131 -14.73 -14.51 4.74
C TRP A 131 -13.28 -14.42 4.27
N SER A 132 -12.56 -15.55 4.22
CA SER A 132 -11.22 -15.60 3.60
C SER A 132 -11.29 -15.18 2.12
N ARG A 133 -12.34 -15.61 1.41
CA ARG A 133 -12.58 -15.16 0.04
C ARG A 133 -12.91 -13.67 -0.03
N PHE A 134 -13.78 -13.14 0.83
CA PHE A 134 -14.06 -11.70 0.90
C PHE A 134 -12.78 -10.89 1.16
N GLU A 135 -11.91 -11.36 2.05
CA GLU A 135 -10.66 -10.69 2.42
C GLU A 135 -9.68 -10.63 1.24
N SER A 136 -9.50 -11.75 0.56
CA SER A 136 -8.54 -11.95 -0.54
C SER A 136 -8.88 -11.23 -1.85
N MET A 137 -10.13 -10.77 -1.99
CA MET A 137 -10.62 -10.09 -3.18
C MET A 137 -10.41 -8.58 -3.09
N SER A 138 -10.28 -7.96 -4.25
CA SER A 138 -10.14 -6.52 -4.40
C SER A 138 -11.45 -5.78 -4.08
N LYS A 139 -11.35 -4.58 -3.51
CA LYS A 139 -12.50 -3.80 -3.02
C LYS A 139 -12.47 -2.38 -3.56
N VAL A 140 -13.63 -1.79 -3.79
CA VAL A 140 -13.78 -0.39 -4.17
C VAL A 140 -14.83 0.24 -3.27
N VAL A 141 -14.49 1.36 -2.64
CA VAL A 141 -15.37 2.12 -1.77
C VAL A 141 -16.03 3.21 -2.60
N VAL A 142 -17.36 3.22 -2.59
CA VAL A 142 -18.17 4.16 -3.38
C VAL A 142 -19.11 4.91 -2.44
N SER A 143 -19.09 6.23 -2.52
CA SER A 143 -19.98 7.12 -1.78
C SER A 143 -20.99 7.78 -2.72
N LEU A 144 -22.15 8.14 -2.18
CA LEU A 144 -23.06 9.07 -2.84
C LEU A 144 -22.50 10.47 -2.69
N TYR A 145 -22.36 11.20 -3.80
CA TYR A 145 -21.97 12.59 -3.76
C TYR A 145 -23.12 13.41 -3.16
N ALA A 146 -23.00 13.74 -1.87
CA ALA A 146 -23.95 14.59 -1.17
C ALA A 146 -23.59 16.05 -1.45
N VAL A 147 -24.39 16.72 -2.26
CA VAL A 147 -24.26 18.19 -2.51
C VAL A 147 -24.56 18.98 -1.22
N GLU A 148 -25.20 18.36 -0.24
CA GLU A 148 -25.61 19.00 1.00
C GLU A 148 -25.46 18.01 2.19
N GLU A 149 -24.59 18.34 3.15
CA GLU A 149 -24.28 17.54 4.36
C GLU A 149 -25.50 17.24 5.25
N ARG A 150 -26.65 17.86 4.97
CA ARG A 150 -27.90 17.72 5.75
C ARG A 150 -28.86 16.63 5.26
N MET A 151 -28.61 16.01 4.11
CA MET A 151 -29.48 14.93 3.65
C MET A 151 -29.01 13.59 4.22
N ASN A 152 -29.89 12.95 5.01
CA ASN A 152 -29.76 11.57 5.50
C ASN A 152 -29.95 10.54 4.36
N THR A 153 -29.29 10.75 3.23
CA THR A 153 -29.44 9.95 2.02
C THR A 153 -28.48 8.76 2.06
N THR A 154 -29.06 7.58 2.24
CA THR A 154 -28.41 6.28 2.03
C THR A 154 -28.59 5.80 0.59
N PHE A 155 -27.80 4.82 0.16
CA PHE A 155 -27.99 4.14 -1.13
C PHE A 155 -29.35 3.45 -1.28
N LEU A 156 -30.02 3.11 -0.17
CA LEU A 156 -31.34 2.48 -0.17
C LEU A 156 -32.50 3.49 -0.12
N THR A 157 -32.21 4.77 0.16
CA THR A 157 -33.22 5.85 0.20
C THR A 157 -33.15 6.78 -1.01
N ALA A 158 -31.96 6.93 -1.61
CA ALA A 158 -31.77 7.82 -2.74
C ALA A 158 -32.33 7.18 -4.03
N PRO A 159 -33.28 7.84 -4.71
CA PRO A 159 -33.89 7.30 -5.92
C PRO A 159 -32.83 7.14 -7.02
N GLY A 160 -32.85 6.02 -7.74
CA GLY A 160 -31.86 5.73 -8.79
C GLY A 160 -30.43 5.42 -8.32
N ALA A 161 -30.11 5.48 -7.02
CA ALA A 161 -28.75 5.19 -6.52
C ALA A 161 -28.30 3.76 -6.84
N VAL A 162 -29.18 2.78 -6.65
CA VAL A 162 -28.91 1.37 -7.00
C VAL A 162 -28.70 1.19 -8.50
N LYS A 163 -29.40 1.97 -9.34
CA LYS A 163 -29.24 1.97 -10.79
C LYS A 163 -27.92 2.59 -11.24
N SER A 164 -27.50 3.69 -10.60
CA SER A 164 -26.16 4.26 -10.78
C SER A 164 -25.07 3.26 -10.40
N LEU A 165 -25.24 2.55 -9.29
CA LEU A 165 -24.29 1.54 -8.82
C LEU A 165 -24.17 0.36 -9.80
N CYS A 166 -25.31 -0.09 -10.34
CA CYS A 166 -25.36 -1.12 -11.39
C CYS A 166 -24.63 -0.65 -12.67
N ARG A 167 -24.84 0.60 -13.11
CA ARG A 167 -24.09 1.17 -14.24
C ARG A 167 -22.59 1.25 -13.96
N LEU A 168 -22.20 1.69 -12.78
CA LEU A 168 -20.80 1.75 -12.36
C LEU A 168 -20.16 0.35 -12.38
N GLN A 169 -20.87 -0.66 -11.88
CA GLN A 169 -20.44 -2.07 -11.93
C GLN A 169 -20.18 -2.53 -13.37
N THR A 170 -21.12 -2.27 -14.30
CA THR A 170 -20.93 -2.67 -15.71
C THR A 170 -19.72 -1.97 -16.37
N ARG A 171 -19.38 -0.76 -15.93
CA ARG A 171 -18.18 -0.06 -16.40
C ARG A 171 -16.90 -0.67 -15.86
N PHE A 172 -16.89 -1.12 -14.60
CA PHE A 172 -15.77 -1.90 -14.04
C PHE A 172 -15.57 -3.21 -14.80
N GLU A 173 -16.67 -3.91 -15.13
CA GLU A 173 -16.62 -5.15 -15.91
C GLU A 173 -16.09 -4.93 -17.34
N GLY A 174 -16.30 -3.73 -17.89
CA GLY A 174 -15.82 -3.31 -19.21
C GLY A 174 -14.37 -2.77 -19.24
N LEU A 175 -13.68 -2.68 -18.10
CA LEU A 175 -12.31 -2.20 -18.07
C LEU A 175 -11.36 -3.14 -18.83
N PRO A 176 -10.35 -2.58 -19.52
CA PRO A 176 -9.39 -3.41 -20.24
C PRO A 176 -8.59 -4.28 -19.24
N GLY A 177 -8.43 -5.56 -19.58
CA GLY A 177 -7.82 -6.55 -18.70
C GLY A 177 -8.75 -7.18 -17.65
N TYR A 178 -9.93 -6.60 -17.37
CA TYR A 178 -10.85 -7.14 -16.36
C TYR A 178 -11.27 -8.59 -16.67
N ARG A 179 -11.70 -8.86 -17.91
CA ARG A 179 -12.13 -10.19 -18.35
C ARG A 179 -11.05 -11.26 -18.24
N GLN A 180 -9.77 -10.87 -18.29
CA GLN A 180 -8.63 -11.78 -18.19
C GLN A 180 -8.26 -12.07 -16.73
N LEU A 181 -8.46 -11.11 -15.83
CA LEU A 181 -8.04 -11.19 -14.42
C LEU A 181 -9.16 -11.58 -13.46
N CYS A 182 -10.42 -11.48 -13.89
CA CYS A 182 -11.58 -11.87 -13.09
C CYS A 182 -11.55 -13.37 -12.75
N SER A 183 -12.05 -13.71 -11.57
CA SER A 183 -12.44 -15.05 -11.20
C SER A 183 -13.54 -15.51 -12.16
N LYS A 184 -13.38 -16.73 -12.65
CA LYS A 184 -14.27 -17.35 -13.62
C LYS A 184 -15.35 -18.17 -12.93
N ALA A 185 -16.52 -18.28 -13.58
CA ALA A 185 -17.63 -19.09 -13.11
C ALA A 185 -17.35 -20.60 -13.21
N SER A 186 -16.39 -21.01 -14.04
CA SER A 186 -15.84 -22.36 -14.05
C SER A 186 -14.31 -22.29 -14.03
N LEU A 187 -13.67 -23.16 -13.25
CA LEU A 187 -12.20 -23.29 -13.25
C LEU A 187 -11.69 -24.06 -14.48
N THR A 188 -12.54 -24.89 -15.09
CA THR A 188 -12.15 -25.75 -16.23
C THR A 188 -12.33 -25.05 -17.57
N ASP A 189 -13.17 -24.00 -17.64
CA ASP A 189 -13.40 -23.23 -18.86
C ASP A 189 -12.87 -21.79 -18.72
N VAL A 190 -11.76 -21.54 -19.41
CA VAL A 190 -11.08 -20.23 -19.47
C VAL A 190 -11.95 -19.15 -20.11
N ASN A 191 -12.88 -19.54 -21.00
CA ASN A 191 -13.79 -18.63 -21.70
C ASN A 191 -15.10 -18.39 -20.95
N SER A 192 -15.30 -19.04 -19.81
CA SER A 192 -16.50 -18.85 -19.00
C SER A 192 -16.66 -17.39 -18.56
N ALA A 193 -17.91 -17.04 -18.24
CA ALA A 193 -18.26 -15.70 -17.77
C ALA A 193 -17.51 -15.37 -16.47
N CYS A 194 -17.19 -14.08 -16.30
CA CYS A 194 -16.69 -13.60 -15.01
C CYS A 194 -17.78 -13.77 -13.93
N CYS A 195 -17.33 -14.01 -12.71
CA CYS A 195 -18.21 -13.95 -11.54
C CYS A 195 -18.89 -12.58 -11.43
N PRO A 196 -20.13 -12.49 -10.93
CA PRO A 196 -20.74 -11.20 -10.63
C PRO A 196 -20.00 -10.50 -9.48
N ILE A 197 -19.83 -9.18 -9.61
CA ILE A 197 -19.27 -8.32 -8.55
C ILE A 197 -20.17 -8.37 -7.32
N TRP A 198 -19.59 -8.36 -6.11
CA TRP A 198 -20.39 -8.28 -4.88
C TRP A 198 -20.70 -6.81 -4.64
N SER A 199 -21.84 -6.38 -5.16
CA SER A 199 -22.34 -5.01 -5.07
C SER A 199 -23.69 -5.01 -4.37
N LEU A 200 -24.06 -3.87 -3.81
CA LEU A 200 -25.40 -3.68 -3.24
C LEU A 200 -26.49 -4.00 -4.27
N ALA A 201 -26.29 -3.63 -5.54
CA ALA A 201 -27.23 -3.89 -6.60
C ALA A 201 -27.38 -5.39 -6.90
N ASN A 202 -26.28 -6.14 -7.03
CA ASN A 202 -26.36 -7.59 -7.28
C ASN A 202 -26.94 -8.37 -6.09
N PHE A 203 -26.67 -7.94 -4.85
CA PHE A 203 -27.32 -8.56 -3.69
C PHE A 203 -28.81 -8.26 -3.62
N ILE A 204 -29.25 -7.04 -3.92
CA ILE A 204 -30.68 -6.72 -4.04
C ILE A 204 -31.33 -7.60 -5.11
N ALA A 205 -30.72 -7.69 -6.31
CA ALA A 205 -31.22 -8.55 -7.37
C ALA A 205 -31.35 -10.00 -6.91
N SER A 206 -30.34 -10.54 -6.22
CA SER A 206 -30.36 -11.91 -5.71
C SER A 206 -31.43 -12.15 -4.65
N ILE A 207 -31.59 -11.24 -3.67
CA ILE A 207 -32.62 -11.35 -2.61
C ILE A 207 -34.03 -11.33 -3.19
N VAL A 208 -34.24 -10.59 -4.27
CA VAL A 208 -35.55 -10.47 -4.95
C VAL A 208 -35.71 -11.50 -6.09
N ASN A 209 -34.78 -12.46 -6.22
CA ASN A 209 -34.75 -13.49 -7.27
C ASN A 209 -34.82 -12.92 -8.71
N LYS A 210 -34.09 -11.83 -8.97
CA LYS A 210 -33.84 -11.28 -10.31
C LYS A 210 -32.50 -11.80 -10.85
N THR A 211 -32.32 -11.79 -12.18
CA THR A 211 -31.10 -12.28 -12.83
C THR A 211 -30.02 -11.21 -12.98
N SER A 212 -30.40 -9.94 -13.00
CA SER A 212 -29.48 -8.82 -13.26
C SER A 212 -29.89 -7.58 -12.49
N CYS A 213 -28.90 -6.75 -12.14
CA CYS A 213 -29.12 -5.47 -11.49
C CYS A 213 -29.94 -4.47 -12.34
N HIS A 214 -30.03 -4.67 -13.66
CA HIS A 214 -30.85 -3.83 -14.55
C HIS A 214 -32.36 -4.04 -14.38
N GLN A 215 -32.79 -5.17 -13.82
CA GLN A 215 -34.21 -5.52 -13.63
C GLN A 215 -34.78 -5.04 -12.29
N ILE A 216 -33.96 -4.36 -11.48
CA ILE A 216 -34.37 -3.86 -10.15
C ILE A 216 -35.31 -2.67 -10.32
N THR A 217 -36.46 -2.74 -9.65
CA THR A 217 -37.42 -1.65 -9.56
C THR A 217 -37.32 -0.91 -8.21
N GLU A 218 -37.84 0.32 -8.13
CA GLU A 218 -37.88 1.08 -6.86
C GLU A 218 -38.69 0.35 -5.76
N GLY A 219 -39.68 -0.45 -6.15
CA GLY A 219 -40.43 -1.31 -5.23
C GLY A 219 -39.57 -2.41 -4.59
N ASP A 220 -38.65 -2.97 -5.37
CA ASP A 220 -37.69 -3.98 -4.90
C ASP A 220 -36.70 -3.37 -3.89
N VAL A 221 -36.20 -2.16 -4.19
CA VAL A 221 -35.31 -1.40 -3.29
C VAL A 221 -36.03 -1.10 -1.97
N LYS A 222 -37.30 -0.66 -2.01
CA LYS A 222 -38.09 -0.39 -0.81
C LYS A 222 -38.29 -1.64 0.06
N ARG A 223 -38.52 -2.81 -0.57
CA ARG A 223 -38.65 -4.09 0.14
C ARG A 223 -37.35 -4.46 0.86
N VAL A 224 -36.21 -4.37 0.18
CA VAL A 224 -34.91 -4.68 0.77
C VAL A 224 -34.50 -3.65 1.81
N LYS A 225 -34.87 -2.37 1.65
CA LYS A 225 -34.67 -1.33 2.66
C LYS A 225 -35.36 -1.68 3.98
N ASN A 226 -36.64 -2.09 3.94
CA ASN A 226 -37.36 -2.48 5.15
C ASN A 226 -36.69 -3.68 5.84
N LEU A 227 -36.18 -4.63 5.06
CA LEU A 227 -35.44 -5.78 5.57
C LEU A 227 -34.10 -5.35 6.19
N TYR A 228 -33.37 -4.46 5.53
CA TYR A 228 -32.12 -3.89 6.02
C TYR A 228 -32.30 -3.20 7.37
N GLU A 229 -33.26 -2.28 7.51
CA GLU A 229 -33.50 -1.57 8.78
C GLU A 229 -33.89 -2.52 9.92
N THR A 230 -34.70 -3.54 9.62
CA THR A 230 -35.11 -4.54 10.61
C THR A 230 -33.93 -5.39 11.09
N CYS A 231 -33.06 -5.81 10.17
CA CYS A 231 -32.00 -6.78 10.43
C CYS A 231 -30.64 -6.15 10.77
N LYS A 232 -30.52 -4.82 10.62
CA LYS A 232 -29.30 -4.06 10.93
C LYS A 232 -28.87 -4.24 12.38
N LYS A 233 -29.78 -4.05 13.35
CA LYS A 233 -29.43 -4.14 14.78
C LYS A 233 -28.94 -5.55 15.18
N PRO A 234 -29.65 -6.65 14.87
CA PRO A 234 -29.16 -8.01 15.16
C PRO A 234 -27.85 -8.36 14.45
N PHE A 235 -27.58 -7.78 13.28
CA PHE A 235 -26.30 -7.97 12.58
C PHE A 235 -25.15 -7.28 13.30
N LEU A 236 -25.35 -6.02 13.73
CA LEU A 236 -24.32 -5.25 14.43
C LEU A 236 -24.05 -5.78 15.85
N SER A 237 -25.06 -6.34 16.53
CA SER A 237 -24.86 -7.03 17.82
C SER A 237 -24.17 -8.40 17.65
N GLY A 238 -24.08 -8.90 16.42
CA GLY A 238 -23.53 -10.21 16.11
C GLY A 238 -24.50 -11.36 16.38
N GLU A 239 -25.78 -11.13 16.65
CA GLU A 239 -26.79 -12.21 16.77
C GLU A 239 -27.09 -12.86 15.41
N LEU A 240 -27.10 -12.06 14.34
CA LEU A 240 -27.28 -12.55 12.98
C LEU A 240 -25.93 -12.98 12.39
N LYS A 241 -25.68 -14.29 12.31
CA LYS A 241 -24.43 -14.89 11.81
C LYS A 241 -24.68 -15.85 10.64
N ARG A 242 -23.62 -16.21 9.91
CA ARG A 242 -23.66 -17.26 8.87
C ARG A 242 -24.20 -18.59 9.38
N ALA A 243 -23.88 -18.92 10.63
CA ALA A 243 -24.38 -20.13 11.29
C ALA A 243 -25.90 -20.21 11.31
N CYS A 244 -26.65 -19.10 11.27
CA CYS A 244 -28.11 -19.13 11.23
C CYS A 244 -28.67 -19.81 9.96
N TRP A 245 -27.87 -20.00 8.91
CA TRP A 245 -28.23 -20.74 7.70
C TRP A 245 -27.49 -22.08 7.64
N ASP A 246 -27.95 -23.06 8.41
CA ASP A 246 -27.46 -24.43 8.38
C ASP A 246 -28.55 -25.36 7.81
N ALA A 247 -28.15 -26.38 7.07
CA ALA A 247 -29.04 -27.43 6.59
C ALA A 247 -29.48 -28.39 7.71
N THR A 248 -28.72 -28.47 8.81
CA THR A 248 -28.97 -29.42 9.90
C THR A 248 -30.12 -29.01 10.82
N ALA A 249 -30.43 -27.71 10.91
CA ALA A 249 -31.47 -27.22 11.80
C ALA A 249 -32.06 -25.86 11.32
N PRO A 250 -33.33 -25.58 11.65
CA PRO A 250 -34.01 -24.38 11.20
C PRO A 250 -33.39 -23.11 11.83
N SER A 251 -33.28 -22.05 11.04
CA SER A 251 -32.63 -20.78 11.43
C SER A 251 -33.14 -20.18 12.74
N ARG A 252 -34.44 -20.35 13.03
CA ARG A 252 -35.07 -19.86 14.26
C ARG A 252 -34.59 -20.55 15.52
N TRP A 253 -34.10 -21.78 15.43
CA TRP A 253 -33.53 -22.49 16.58
C TRP A 253 -32.07 -22.12 16.81
N LEU A 254 -31.33 -21.86 15.72
CA LEU A 254 -29.93 -21.44 15.82
C LEU A 254 -29.81 -20.00 16.31
N CYS A 255 -30.76 -19.15 15.92
CA CYS A 255 -30.74 -17.72 16.20
C CYS A 255 -32.14 -17.26 16.66
N PRO A 256 -32.51 -17.48 17.95
CA PRO A 256 -33.86 -17.24 18.45
C PRO A 256 -34.22 -15.75 18.60
N ASP A 257 -33.23 -14.90 18.88
CA ASP A 257 -33.43 -13.46 19.14
C ASP A 257 -33.61 -12.63 17.84
N VAL A 258 -33.42 -13.27 16.69
CA VAL A 258 -33.45 -12.63 15.38
C VAL A 258 -34.85 -12.73 14.75
N PRO A 259 -35.41 -11.63 14.22
CA PRO A 259 -36.71 -11.66 13.54
C PRO A 259 -36.72 -12.64 12.35
N PRO A 260 -37.81 -13.39 12.13
CA PRO A 260 -37.86 -14.43 11.09
C PRO A 260 -37.71 -13.86 9.67
N GLN A 261 -38.05 -12.59 9.47
CA GLN A 261 -37.88 -11.89 8.19
C GLN A 261 -36.40 -11.84 7.77
N CYS A 262 -35.46 -11.79 8.72
CA CYS A 262 -34.03 -11.73 8.45
C CYS A 262 -33.45 -13.03 7.87
N PHE A 263 -34.18 -14.14 8.01
CA PHE A 263 -33.78 -15.43 7.42
C PHE A 263 -34.23 -15.59 5.96
N ALA A 264 -34.88 -14.58 5.37
CA ALA A 264 -35.41 -14.63 4.01
C ALA A 264 -34.38 -15.04 2.95
N HIS A 265 -33.12 -14.59 3.06
CA HIS A 265 -32.06 -14.97 2.13
C HIS A 265 -30.67 -14.89 2.80
N PRO A 266 -29.76 -15.87 2.59
CA PRO A 266 -28.41 -15.84 3.16
C PRO A 266 -27.54 -14.67 2.67
N HIS A 267 -27.87 -14.08 1.52
CA HIS A 267 -27.18 -12.91 0.97
C HIS A 267 -27.46 -11.61 1.72
N LEU A 268 -28.48 -11.59 2.58
CA LEU A 268 -28.76 -10.43 3.43
C LEU A 268 -27.56 -10.09 4.33
N LEU A 269 -26.85 -11.10 4.85
CA LEU A 269 -25.63 -10.91 5.63
C LEU A 269 -24.54 -10.16 4.86
N LEU A 270 -24.33 -10.53 3.59
CA LEU A 270 -23.32 -9.89 2.76
C LEU A 270 -23.74 -8.46 2.40
N LEU A 271 -25.01 -8.26 2.09
CA LEU A 271 -25.58 -6.93 1.84
C LEU A 271 -25.36 -6.03 3.06
N LEU A 272 -25.66 -6.51 4.26
CA LEU A 272 -25.42 -5.79 5.52
C LEU A 272 -23.92 -5.50 5.71
N ALA A 273 -23.04 -6.46 5.44
CA ALA A 273 -21.60 -6.27 5.58
C ALA A 273 -21.02 -5.18 4.65
N ILE A 274 -21.56 -5.00 3.44
CA ILE A 274 -21.06 -3.99 2.48
C ILE A 274 -21.78 -2.64 2.56
N ALA A 275 -22.96 -2.57 3.18
CA ALA A 275 -23.82 -1.39 3.22
C ALA A 275 -24.01 -0.81 4.62
N ALA A 276 -23.64 -1.53 5.69
CA ALA A 276 -23.69 -1.01 7.05
C ALA A 276 -22.41 -0.22 7.39
N PRO A 277 -22.51 0.80 8.27
CA PRO A 277 -21.35 1.49 8.81
C PRO A 277 -20.47 0.52 9.62
N PRO A 278 -19.15 0.74 9.65
CA PRO A 278 -18.25 -0.02 10.50
C PRO A 278 -18.50 0.28 11.98
N PRO A 279 -18.08 -0.63 12.90
CA PRO A 279 -18.36 -0.53 14.34
C PRO A 279 -17.92 0.78 14.98
N TYR A 280 -16.79 1.32 14.53
CA TYR A 280 -16.22 2.59 15.04
C TYR A 280 -17.09 3.82 14.72
N HIS A 281 -17.95 3.75 13.69
CA HIS A 281 -18.83 4.84 13.28
C HIS A 281 -20.23 4.76 13.90
N HIS A 282 -20.57 3.70 14.65
CA HIS A 282 -21.88 3.61 15.28
C HIS A 282 -22.13 4.70 16.32
N HIS A 283 -21.10 5.16 17.03
CA HIS A 283 -21.20 6.18 18.06
C HIS A 283 -21.28 7.61 17.50
N TYR A 284 -20.81 7.83 16.26
CA TYR A 284 -20.84 9.14 15.61
C TYR A 284 -22.17 9.38 14.88
N LEU A 285 -22.80 8.30 14.40
CA LEU A 285 -24.02 8.37 13.60
C LEU A 285 -25.30 8.56 14.44
N ASN A 286 -25.24 8.51 15.78
CA ASN A 286 -26.29 8.82 16.78
C ASN A 286 -27.71 9.10 16.23
N GLY A 287 -28.28 8.13 15.52
CA GLY A 287 -29.60 8.18 14.91
C GLY A 287 -29.86 9.24 13.83
N ALA A 288 -28.93 10.13 13.52
CA ALA A 288 -29.20 11.34 12.74
C ALA A 288 -28.43 11.45 11.41
N GLY A 289 -27.42 10.62 11.14
CA GLY A 289 -26.68 10.63 9.87
C GLY A 289 -26.99 9.40 9.00
N GLY A 290 -27.32 9.60 7.72
CA GLY A 290 -27.46 8.50 6.75
C GLY A 290 -26.09 7.96 6.33
N TRP A 291 -25.89 6.63 6.40
CA TRP A 291 -24.68 6.00 5.85
C TRP A 291 -24.79 5.95 4.32
N ASN A 292 -23.98 6.78 3.66
CA ASN A 292 -24.01 7.02 2.21
C ASN A 292 -22.84 6.35 1.48
N VAL A 293 -22.19 5.37 2.09
CA VAL A 293 -21.02 4.64 1.56
C VAL A 293 -21.38 3.18 1.36
N THR A 294 -20.93 2.58 0.26
CA THR A 294 -21.05 1.14 0.01
C THR A 294 -19.76 0.57 -0.53
N LEU A 295 -19.57 -0.74 -0.33
CA LEU A 295 -18.41 -1.46 -0.80
C LEU A 295 -18.77 -2.33 -2.01
N LEU A 296 -17.94 -2.27 -3.07
CA LEU A 296 -17.98 -3.15 -4.22
C LEU A 296 -16.80 -4.12 -4.12
N VAL A 297 -17.06 -5.42 -3.95
CA VAL A 297 -15.99 -6.44 -4.00
C VAL A 297 -15.88 -6.94 -5.43
N LEU A 298 -14.77 -6.63 -6.08
CA LEU A 298 -14.46 -7.12 -7.41
C LEU A 298 -14.03 -8.59 -7.30
N PRO A 299 -14.46 -9.47 -8.21
CA PRO A 299 -14.03 -10.86 -8.27
C PRO A 299 -12.61 -10.96 -8.83
N VAL A 300 -11.69 -10.09 -8.41
CA VAL A 300 -10.30 -10.05 -8.81
C VAL A 300 -9.48 -10.28 -7.55
N TRP A 301 -8.56 -11.23 -7.59
CA TRP A 301 -7.72 -11.52 -6.44
C TRP A 301 -6.71 -10.40 -6.22
N LYS A 302 -6.50 -9.99 -4.97
CA LYS A 302 -5.53 -8.94 -4.59
C LYS A 302 -4.13 -9.15 -5.19
N ARG A 303 -3.68 -10.41 -5.29
CA ARG A 303 -2.39 -10.79 -5.91
C ARG A 303 -2.25 -10.44 -7.40
N VAL A 304 -3.35 -10.28 -8.13
CA VAL A 304 -3.35 -9.89 -9.55
C VAL A 304 -4.02 -8.55 -9.81
N GLY A 305 -4.60 -7.90 -8.79
CA GLY A 305 -5.31 -6.64 -8.99
C GLY A 305 -4.40 -5.46 -9.34
N LEU A 306 -3.10 -5.49 -9.00
CA LEU A 306 -2.14 -4.49 -9.49
C LEU A 306 -1.97 -4.55 -11.02
N LYS A 307 -2.08 -5.74 -11.62
CA LYS A 307 -2.10 -5.86 -13.09
C LYS A 307 -3.34 -5.18 -13.67
N LEU A 308 -4.48 -5.27 -13.00
CA LEU A 308 -5.70 -4.56 -13.40
C LEU A 308 -5.49 -3.05 -13.28
N TRP A 309 -4.88 -2.56 -12.20
CA TRP A 309 -4.55 -1.14 -12.01
C TRP A 309 -3.78 -0.57 -13.20
N HIS A 310 -2.76 -1.29 -13.68
CA HIS A 310 -1.97 -0.87 -14.84
C HIS A 310 -2.69 -1.03 -16.17
N LEU A 311 -3.33 -2.17 -16.43
CA LEU A 311 -4.03 -2.41 -17.71
C LEU A 311 -5.21 -1.47 -17.91
N ALA A 312 -5.93 -1.17 -16.83
CA ALA A 312 -7.08 -0.27 -16.82
C ALA A 312 -6.70 1.21 -16.63
N SER A 313 -5.41 1.53 -16.50
CA SER A 313 -4.92 2.90 -16.24
C SER A 313 -5.68 3.60 -15.10
N LEU A 314 -5.93 2.88 -14.00
CA LEU A 314 -6.67 3.39 -12.84
C LEU A 314 -5.86 4.42 -12.04
N ASP A 315 -4.57 4.57 -12.34
CA ASP A 315 -3.70 5.63 -11.86
C ASP A 315 -4.09 7.02 -12.41
N ARG A 316 -4.79 7.07 -13.54
CA ARG A 316 -5.17 8.33 -14.17
C ARG A 316 -6.50 8.85 -13.62
N PRO A 317 -6.57 10.12 -13.20
CA PRO A 317 -7.81 10.71 -12.69
C PRO A 317 -8.92 10.71 -13.75
N GLN A 318 -8.56 10.85 -15.03
CA GLN A 318 -9.51 10.83 -16.15
C GLN A 318 -10.29 9.51 -16.21
N THR A 319 -9.61 8.37 -16.06
CA THR A 319 -10.25 7.06 -16.06
C THR A 319 -11.25 6.93 -14.91
N LEU A 320 -10.92 7.43 -13.72
CA LEU A 320 -11.81 7.43 -12.58
C LEU A 320 -13.05 8.32 -12.80
N THR A 321 -12.86 9.50 -13.42
CA THR A 321 -13.96 10.39 -13.79
C THR A 321 -14.86 9.79 -14.87
N ASP A 322 -14.31 9.06 -15.84
CA ASP A 322 -15.08 8.39 -16.89
C ASP A 322 -15.92 7.25 -16.31
N LEU A 323 -15.40 6.54 -15.30
CA LEU A 323 -16.16 5.53 -14.56
C LEU A 323 -17.40 6.11 -13.86
N THR A 324 -17.32 7.33 -13.35
CA THR A 324 -18.43 7.97 -12.60
C THR A 324 -19.28 8.94 -13.43
N ARG A 325 -18.91 9.20 -14.69
CA ARG A 325 -19.58 10.17 -15.58
C ARG A 325 -21.05 9.83 -15.87
N ASN A 326 -21.94 10.81 -15.91
CA ASN A 326 -23.36 10.64 -16.27
C ASN A 326 -24.11 9.60 -15.39
N LEU A 327 -23.74 9.49 -14.11
CA LEU A 327 -24.49 8.73 -13.11
C LEU A 327 -25.48 9.65 -12.39
N THR A 328 -26.68 9.14 -12.12
CA THR A 328 -27.79 9.90 -11.52
C THR A 328 -28.45 9.04 -10.43
N PRO A 329 -28.20 9.30 -9.13
CA PRO A 329 -27.35 10.36 -8.55
C PRO A 329 -25.85 10.16 -8.83
N PRO A 330 -25.05 11.24 -8.73
CA PRO A 330 -23.59 11.18 -8.87
C PRO A 330 -22.96 10.31 -7.78
N LEU A 331 -21.98 9.51 -8.18
CA LEU A 331 -21.21 8.63 -7.31
C LEU A 331 -19.74 9.07 -7.31
N THR A 332 -19.09 8.94 -6.16
CA THR A 332 -17.67 9.20 -5.98
C THR A 332 -16.96 7.92 -5.53
N ILE A 333 -15.80 7.66 -6.10
CA ILE A 333 -14.96 6.54 -5.69
C ILE A 333 -13.97 7.09 -4.66
N GLU A 334 -14.18 6.74 -3.40
CA GLU A 334 -13.39 7.23 -2.26
C GLU A 334 -12.05 6.49 -2.14
N ALA A 335 -12.09 5.18 -2.36
CA ALA A 335 -10.92 4.33 -2.22
C ALA A 335 -11.01 3.10 -3.11
N ILE A 336 -9.84 2.62 -3.54
CA ILE A 336 -9.69 1.40 -4.33
C ILE A 336 -8.62 0.55 -3.64
N GLU A 337 -8.97 -0.67 -3.25
CA GLU A 337 -8.10 -1.71 -2.69
C GLU A 337 -7.89 -2.83 -3.73
N LEU A 338 -6.87 -2.73 -4.59
CA LEU A 338 -6.61 -3.74 -5.64
C LEU A 338 -5.50 -4.74 -5.29
N GLY A 339 -4.72 -4.56 -4.23
CA GLY A 339 -3.64 -5.50 -3.98
C GLY A 339 -2.68 -5.12 -2.87
N LEU A 340 -1.52 -5.78 -2.89
CA LEU A 340 -0.40 -5.49 -2.01
C LEU A 340 0.38 -4.31 -2.61
N TYR A 341 0.28 -3.14 -1.96
CA TYR A 341 0.86 -1.90 -2.49
C TYR A 341 2.39 -1.83 -2.44
N GLY A 342 3.03 -2.84 -1.86
CA GLY A 342 4.49 -2.86 -1.74
C GLY A 342 5.19 -2.82 -3.11
N GLU A 343 4.64 -3.46 -4.14
CA GLU A 343 5.16 -3.35 -5.53
C GLU A 343 5.06 -1.91 -6.09
N LEU A 344 4.11 -1.08 -5.62
CA LEU A 344 4.06 0.33 -6.04
C LEU A 344 5.13 1.16 -5.35
N ALA A 345 5.55 0.82 -4.13
CA ALA A 345 6.52 1.60 -3.37
C ALA A 345 7.84 1.72 -4.13
N GLY A 346 8.41 0.59 -4.58
CA GLY A 346 9.63 0.61 -5.40
C GLY A 346 9.48 1.44 -6.68
N ARG A 347 8.31 1.41 -7.32
CA ARG A 347 8.04 2.20 -8.53
C ARG A 347 7.97 3.70 -8.24
N TYR A 348 7.27 4.12 -7.19
CA TYR A 348 7.21 5.53 -6.81
C TYR A 348 8.57 6.07 -6.38
N VAL A 349 9.39 5.27 -5.70
CA VAL A 349 10.75 5.63 -5.33
C VAL A 349 11.63 5.84 -6.57
N ALA A 350 11.46 5.00 -7.59
CA ALA A 350 12.13 5.21 -8.88
C ALA A 350 11.66 6.50 -9.57
N TRP A 351 10.37 6.84 -9.50
CA TRP A 351 9.86 8.12 -10.01
C TRP A 351 10.38 9.31 -9.21
N ASP A 352 10.48 9.19 -7.89
CA ASP A 352 10.97 10.25 -7.02
C ASP A 352 12.48 10.48 -7.17
N SER A 353 13.23 9.48 -7.65
CA SER A 353 14.65 9.63 -7.99
C SER A 353 14.91 10.70 -9.07
N VAL A 354 13.89 11.07 -9.86
CA VAL A 354 13.97 12.19 -10.80
C VAL A 354 14.14 13.52 -10.06
N TRP A 355 13.45 13.72 -8.94
CA TRP A 355 13.62 14.91 -8.10
C TRP A 355 14.99 14.94 -7.44
N LEU A 356 15.52 13.78 -7.04
CA LEU A 356 16.89 13.65 -6.55
C LEU A 356 17.91 14.06 -7.64
N ALA A 357 17.71 13.59 -8.87
CA ALA A 357 18.56 13.95 -10.00
C ALA A 357 18.48 15.46 -10.33
N LEU A 358 17.29 16.06 -10.26
CA LEU A 358 17.10 17.50 -10.42
C LEU A 358 17.83 18.27 -9.32
N GLY A 359 17.74 17.82 -8.07
CA GLY A 359 18.47 18.40 -6.93
C GLY A 359 19.98 18.34 -7.13
N ALA A 360 20.51 17.18 -7.55
CA ALA A 360 21.93 17.01 -7.87
C ALA A 360 22.37 17.92 -9.04
N ALA A 361 21.55 18.06 -10.09
CA ALA A 361 21.86 18.96 -11.21
C ALA A 361 21.88 20.44 -10.79
N CYS A 362 20.93 20.86 -9.94
CA CYS A 362 20.90 22.20 -9.37
C CYS A 362 22.15 22.47 -8.51
N LEU A 363 22.54 21.50 -7.68
CA LEU A 363 23.75 21.57 -6.88
C LEU A 363 25.01 21.66 -7.75
N ALA A 364 25.09 20.85 -8.81
CA ALA A 364 26.20 20.90 -9.77
C ALA A 364 26.31 22.28 -10.42
N LEU A 365 25.19 22.87 -10.84
CA LEU A 365 25.16 24.22 -11.41
C LEU A 365 25.63 25.27 -10.41
N LEU A 366 25.18 25.18 -9.15
CA LEU A 366 25.59 26.09 -8.10
C LEU A 366 27.10 25.99 -7.84
N LEU A 367 27.63 24.77 -7.68
CA LEU A 367 29.07 24.56 -7.50
C LEU A 367 29.88 25.05 -8.71
N LEU A 368 29.39 24.87 -9.94
CA LEU A 368 30.04 25.41 -11.15
C LEU A 368 30.11 26.94 -11.11
N LEU A 369 29.05 27.62 -10.70
CA LEU A 369 29.02 29.08 -10.59
C LEU A 369 29.98 29.58 -9.49
N LEU A 370 30.00 28.93 -8.33
CA LEU A 370 30.86 29.33 -7.21
C LEU A 370 32.35 29.08 -7.49
N THR A 371 32.69 28.01 -8.21
CA THR A 371 34.09 27.65 -8.53
C THR A 371 34.62 28.32 -9.80
N HIS A 372 34.01 29.42 -10.24
CA HIS A 372 34.37 30.14 -11.47
C HIS A 372 34.42 29.25 -12.74
N GLY A 373 33.54 28.24 -12.83
CA GLY A 373 33.42 27.34 -13.98
C GLY A 373 34.34 26.12 -13.95
N SER A 374 34.92 25.77 -12.80
CA SER A 374 35.80 24.60 -12.67
C SER A 374 35.04 23.27 -12.70
N VAL A 375 34.94 22.64 -13.87
CA VAL A 375 34.29 21.34 -14.07
C VAL A 375 35.02 20.22 -13.31
N ALA A 376 36.33 20.32 -13.13
CA ALA A 376 37.14 19.29 -12.45
C ALA A 376 36.76 19.15 -10.97
N VAL A 377 36.53 20.27 -10.29
CA VAL A 377 36.12 20.27 -8.87
C VAL A 377 34.75 19.61 -8.76
N VAL A 378 33.78 20.03 -9.55
CA VAL A 378 32.42 19.48 -9.56
C VAL A 378 32.42 17.98 -9.91
N GLY A 379 33.22 17.55 -10.88
CA GLY A 379 33.39 16.12 -11.18
C GLY A 379 33.95 15.34 -9.98
N ALA A 380 34.95 15.90 -9.29
CA ALA A 380 35.54 15.28 -8.11
C ALA A 380 34.56 15.21 -6.93
N THR A 381 33.68 16.21 -6.74
CA THR A 381 32.68 16.19 -5.67
C THR A 381 31.66 15.07 -5.88
N PHE A 382 31.06 14.97 -7.07
CA PHE A 382 30.10 13.89 -7.36
C PHE A 382 30.75 12.51 -7.36
N LEU A 383 32.00 12.40 -7.80
CA LEU A 383 32.77 11.16 -7.68
C LEU A 383 32.95 10.75 -6.20
N ALA A 384 33.33 11.70 -5.34
CA ALA A 384 33.49 11.45 -3.90
C ALA A 384 32.18 11.06 -3.22
N LEU A 385 31.06 11.70 -3.59
CA LEU A 385 29.72 11.37 -3.08
C LEU A 385 29.27 9.98 -3.54
N GLY A 386 29.43 9.66 -4.82
CA GLY A 386 29.11 8.32 -5.33
C GLY A 386 29.98 7.24 -4.70
N TRP A 387 31.26 7.56 -4.49
CA TRP A 387 32.22 6.66 -3.87
C TRP A 387 31.87 6.33 -2.41
N SER A 388 31.58 7.35 -1.61
CA SER A 388 31.23 7.18 -0.21
C SER A 388 29.96 6.33 -0.05
N LEU A 389 28.99 6.50 -0.94
CA LEU A 389 27.76 5.69 -0.98
C LEU A 389 28.04 4.23 -1.31
N ILE A 390 28.85 3.94 -2.33
CA ILE A 390 29.21 2.57 -2.73
C ILE A 390 29.93 1.86 -1.58
N LEU A 391 30.88 2.54 -0.94
CA LEU A 391 31.58 2.00 0.24
C LEU A 391 30.62 1.74 1.40
N ALA A 392 29.78 2.71 1.75
CA ALA A 392 28.81 2.58 2.83
C ALA A 392 27.86 1.41 2.58
N TYR A 393 27.37 1.26 1.35
CA TYR A 393 26.51 0.15 0.96
C TYR A 393 27.24 -1.20 0.96
N GLY A 394 28.49 -1.26 0.48
CA GLY A 394 29.30 -2.49 0.52
C GLY A 394 29.56 -2.95 1.96
N LEU A 395 29.87 -2.03 2.88
CA LEU A 395 29.99 -2.31 4.31
C LEU A 395 28.65 -2.78 4.90
N TYR A 396 27.55 -2.10 4.56
CA TYR A 396 26.20 -2.47 4.99
C TYR A 396 25.82 -3.89 4.56
N ALA A 397 25.96 -4.21 3.27
CA ALA A 397 25.53 -5.49 2.72
C ALA A 397 26.45 -6.64 3.13
N ARG A 398 27.77 -6.44 3.05
CA ARG A 398 28.73 -7.55 3.18
C ARG A 398 29.30 -7.71 4.58
N PHE A 399 29.59 -6.62 5.28
CA PHE A 399 30.21 -6.67 6.60
C PHE A 399 29.15 -6.85 7.69
N LEU A 400 28.07 -6.06 7.64
CA LEU A 400 26.98 -6.13 8.63
C LEU A 400 25.95 -7.23 8.33
N GLN A 401 25.94 -7.78 7.10
CA GLN A 401 25.05 -8.88 6.68
C GLN A 401 23.58 -8.66 7.03
N LEU A 402 23.11 -7.41 6.91
CA LEU A 402 21.72 -7.08 7.22
C LEU A 402 20.81 -7.59 6.09
N PRO A 403 19.78 -8.40 6.40
CA PRO A 403 18.99 -9.12 5.40
C PRO A 403 18.02 -8.25 4.60
N THR A 404 17.85 -6.98 4.99
CA THR A 404 16.90 -6.05 4.40
C THR A 404 17.54 -4.69 4.27
N PHE A 405 17.34 -4.00 3.14
CA PHE A 405 17.75 -2.62 2.94
C PHE A 405 16.53 -1.70 3.08
N PRO A 406 16.42 -0.94 4.19
CA PRO A 406 15.29 -0.05 4.42
C PRO A 406 15.15 1.04 3.36
N LEU A 407 13.91 1.36 2.97
CA LEU A 407 13.59 2.50 2.14
C LEU A 407 14.05 3.81 2.78
N LEU A 408 14.02 3.91 4.11
CA LEU A 408 14.53 5.06 4.85
C LEU A 408 16.00 5.38 4.52
N ASN A 409 16.81 4.40 4.14
CA ASN A 409 18.20 4.64 3.73
C ASN A 409 18.28 5.49 2.44
N MET A 410 17.23 5.53 1.62
CA MET A 410 17.17 6.41 0.45
C MET A 410 17.12 7.89 0.85
N MET A 411 16.65 8.23 2.06
CA MET A 411 16.73 9.62 2.55
C MET A 411 18.17 10.04 2.87
N ALA A 412 19.06 9.10 3.17
CA ALA A 412 20.47 9.40 3.37
C ALA A 412 21.12 9.97 2.10
N LEU A 413 20.65 9.60 0.91
CA LEU A 413 21.11 10.20 -0.36
C LEU A 413 20.80 11.70 -0.43
N VAL A 414 19.60 12.09 -0.01
CA VAL A 414 19.18 13.50 0.02
C VAL A 414 20.05 14.28 1.00
N LEU A 415 20.29 13.73 2.18
CA LEU A 415 21.15 14.35 3.21
C LEU A 415 22.61 14.43 2.76
N LEU A 416 23.13 13.38 2.13
CA LEU A 416 24.50 13.32 1.62
C LEU A 416 24.75 14.39 0.55
N LEU A 417 23.80 14.60 -0.37
CA LEU A 417 23.91 15.67 -1.38
C LEU A 417 23.95 17.06 -0.74
N GLY A 418 23.18 17.29 0.33
CA GLY A 418 23.16 18.57 1.04
C GLY A 418 24.42 18.83 1.85
N LEU A 419 24.81 17.88 2.72
CA LEU A 419 25.96 18.01 3.60
C LEU A 419 27.29 17.92 2.85
N GLY A 420 27.37 17.03 1.86
CA GLY A 420 28.60 16.76 1.14
C GLY A 420 29.07 17.90 0.25
N ALA A 421 28.22 18.90 -0.03
CA ALA A 421 28.63 20.11 -0.74
C ALA A 421 29.24 21.18 0.17
N ASP A 422 28.86 21.20 1.45
CA ASP A 422 29.28 22.22 2.42
C ASP A 422 30.80 22.20 2.64
N ASP A 423 31.39 21.00 2.75
CA ASP A 423 32.84 20.82 2.91
C ASP A 423 33.66 21.44 1.76
N ILE A 424 33.15 21.40 0.52
CA ILE A 424 33.83 22.01 -0.64
C ILE A 424 33.69 23.53 -0.62
N LEU A 425 32.54 24.05 -0.20
CA LEU A 425 32.32 25.50 -0.09
C LEU A 425 33.24 26.11 0.96
N LEU A 426 33.40 25.45 2.11
CA LEU A 426 34.33 25.87 3.14
C LEU A 426 35.78 25.83 2.66
N PHE A 427 36.18 24.79 1.92
CA PHE A 427 37.52 24.71 1.35
C PHE A 427 37.82 25.89 0.40
N TYR A 428 36.86 26.24 -0.47
CA TYR A 428 37.02 27.33 -1.44
C TYR A 428 36.92 28.75 -0.85
N GLN A 429 36.39 28.90 0.38
CA GLN A 429 36.35 30.19 1.06
C GLN A 429 37.66 30.49 1.82
N VAL A 430 38.45 29.45 2.11
CA VAL A 430 39.71 29.55 2.87
C VAL A 430 40.91 29.89 1.97
N ASP A 431 40.79 29.70 0.65
CA ASP A 431 41.70 30.21 -0.39
C ASP A 431 41.20 31.56 -0.94
#